data_AF-A0A0M5LSJ4-F1
#
_entry.id   AF-A0A0M5LSJ4-F1
#
_cell.length_a   1.000
_cell.length_b   1.000
_cell.length_c   1.000
_cell.angle_alpha   90.00
_cell.angle_beta   90.00
_cell.angle_gamma   90.00
#
_symmetry.space_group_name_H-M   'P 1'
#
loop_
_entity.id
_entity.type
_entity.pdbx_description
1 polymer ?
#
loop_
_entity_poly.entity_id
_entity_poly.type
_entity_poly.pdbx_seq_one_letter_code
_entity_poly.pdbx_strand_id
1 'polypeptide(L)'
;MPLAEATREYRGWLDVVADMGHDHVTVRAGDPVLAHYWDAGWWPLAVDGGGNALVVDTVPEPGGAVGQIVVAGPDEDERRVVGTGVGDYLRRLIAAGPEVDDAVVDPSDRPYRFWDATHLR
;
A
#
# COMPACT_ATOMS: atom_id res chain seq x y z
N MET A 1 0.76 0.80 10.51
CA MET A 1 0.66 -0.38 11.40
C MET A 1 1.93 -0.55 12.24
N PRO A 2 1.89 -1.25 13.38
CA PRO A 2 3.07 -1.65 14.14
C PRO A 2 3.99 -2.61 13.36
N LEU A 3 5.30 -2.58 13.62
CA LEU A 3 6.30 -3.38 12.88
C LEU A 3 6.05 -4.90 12.97
N ALA A 4 5.62 -5.41 14.12
CA ALA A 4 5.33 -6.84 14.30
C ALA A 4 4.16 -7.31 13.44
N GLU A 5 3.16 -6.44 13.23
CA GLU A 5 2.04 -6.68 12.34
C GLU A 5 2.48 -6.61 10.88
N ALA A 6 3.22 -5.57 10.50
CA ALA A 6 3.81 -5.45 9.16
C ALA A 6 4.64 -6.68 8.76
N THR A 7 5.42 -7.22 9.69
CA THR A 7 6.22 -8.43 9.47
C THR A 7 5.33 -9.67 9.24
N ARG A 8 4.19 -9.77 9.94
CA ARG A 8 3.24 -10.87 9.79
C ARG A 8 2.54 -10.79 8.44
N GLU A 9 2.01 -9.62 8.09
CA GLU A 9 1.38 -9.37 6.79
C GLU A 9 2.34 -9.65 5.64
N TYR A 10 3.57 -9.14 5.73
CA TYR A 10 4.61 -9.38 4.74
C TYR A 10 4.88 -10.87 4.51
N ARG A 11 5.02 -11.66 5.58
CA ARG A 11 5.22 -13.12 5.46
C ARG A 11 4.02 -13.81 4.82
N GLY A 12 2.80 -13.42 5.18
CA GLY A 12 1.59 -13.95 4.55
C GLY A 12 1.57 -13.69 3.05
N TRP A 13 1.97 -12.50 2.62
CA TRP A 13 2.09 -12.17 1.20
C TRP A 13 3.18 -12.98 0.50
N LEU A 14 4.35 -13.18 1.13
CA LEU A 14 5.40 -14.03 0.56
C LEU A 14 4.96 -15.48 0.36
N ASP A 15 4.13 -16.01 1.26
CA ASP A 15 3.62 -17.39 1.15
C ASP A 15 2.64 -17.55 -0.03
N VAL A 16 1.88 -16.50 -0.36
CA VAL A 16 0.84 -16.55 -1.40
C VAL A 16 1.35 -16.08 -2.77
N VAL A 17 2.27 -15.10 -2.81
CA VAL A 17 2.74 -14.49 -4.07
C VAL A 17 3.46 -15.47 -4.99
N ALA A 18 4.08 -16.52 -4.44
CA ALA A 18 4.78 -17.53 -5.22
C ALA A 18 3.87 -18.25 -6.25
N ASP A 19 2.57 -18.33 -5.95
CA ASP A 19 1.57 -19.03 -6.76
C ASP A 19 0.64 -18.06 -7.53
N MET A 20 0.84 -16.74 -7.40
CA MET A 20 -0.05 -15.73 -7.99
C MET A 20 0.54 -15.14 -9.28
N GLY A 21 -0.24 -15.17 -10.35
CA GLY A 21 0.12 -14.52 -11.62
C GLY A 21 0.02 -12.99 -11.54
N HIS A 22 0.71 -12.30 -12.45
CA HIS A 22 0.72 -10.84 -12.55
C HIS A 22 0.00 -10.31 -13.80
N ASP A 23 -0.50 -11.21 -14.66
CA ASP A 23 -0.98 -10.87 -16.02
C ASP A 23 -2.14 -9.87 -16.07
N HIS A 24 -2.92 -9.76 -14.99
CA HIS A 24 -4.06 -8.84 -14.87
C HIS A 24 -3.67 -7.47 -14.31
N VAL A 25 -2.44 -7.32 -13.82
CA VAL A 25 -1.99 -6.11 -13.13
C VAL A 25 -1.48 -5.10 -14.14
N THR A 26 -2.00 -3.88 -14.07
CA THR A 26 -1.57 -2.73 -14.88
C THR A 26 -0.80 -1.74 -14.02
N VAL A 27 -0.22 -0.73 -14.67
CA VAL A 27 0.46 0.39 -14.00
C VAL A 27 -0.10 1.69 -14.55
N ARG A 28 -0.44 2.63 -13.66
CA ARG A 28 -0.86 3.96 -14.04
C ARG A 28 0.22 4.62 -14.90
N ALA A 29 -0.17 5.17 -16.04
CA ALA A 29 0.77 5.71 -17.01
C ALA A 29 1.76 6.72 -16.38
N GLY A 30 3.05 6.43 -16.50
CA GLY A 30 4.13 7.29 -16.00
C GLY A 30 4.62 6.97 -14.59
N ASP A 31 3.97 6.07 -13.86
CA ASP A 31 4.43 5.68 -12.52
C ASP A 31 5.56 4.64 -12.58
N PRO A 32 6.67 4.86 -11.84
CA PRO A 32 7.83 3.97 -11.86
C PRO A 32 7.68 2.84 -10.83
N VAL A 33 6.76 1.91 -11.07
CA VAL A 33 6.46 0.76 -10.21
C VAL A 33 6.30 -0.52 -11.02
N LEU A 34 6.69 -1.66 -10.46
CA LEU A 34 6.52 -2.98 -11.08
C LEU A 34 5.04 -3.32 -11.28
N ALA A 35 4.72 -3.91 -12.43
CA ALA A 35 3.39 -4.45 -12.76
C ALA A 35 3.17 -5.83 -12.11
N HIS A 36 3.37 -5.92 -10.79
CA HIS A 36 3.26 -7.16 -10.02
C HIS A 36 2.01 -7.17 -9.14
N TYR A 37 1.42 -8.36 -8.95
CA TYR A 37 0.34 -8.53 -7.99
C TYR A 37 0.81 -8.19 -6.58
N TRP A 38 1.97 -8.72 -6.20
CA TRP A 38 2.73 -8.32 -5.03
C TRP A 38 4.22 -8.52 -5.33
N ASP A 39 5.11 -7.79 -4.67
CA ASP A 39 6.57 -7.98 -4.79
C ASP A 39 7.22 -8.16 -3.42
N ALA A 40 8.27 -8.99 -3.33
CA ALA A 40 9.01 -9.21 -2.09
C ALA A 40 9.72 -7.93 -1.59
N GLY A 41 9.95 -6.94 -2.45
CA GLY A 41 10.45 -5.62 -2.08
C GLY A 41 9.37 -4.66 -1.55
N TRP A 42 8.10 -5.07 -1.49
CA TRP A 42 6.99 -4.23 -1.03
C TRP A 42 6.61 -4.53 0.42
N TRP A 43 6.81 -3.55 1.30
CA TRP A 43 6.60 -3.69 2.75
C TRP A 43 5.28 -3.04 3.19
N PRO A 44 4.35 -3.78 3.83
CA PRO A 44 3.08 -3.22 4.29
C PRO A 44 3.27 -2.06 5.29
N LEU A 45 2.62 -0.92 5.01
CA LEU A 45 2.58 0.26 5.87
C LEU A 45 1.19 0.43 6.52
N ALA A 46 0.15 0.11 5.76
CA ALA A 46 -1.26 0.24 6.11
C ALA A 46 -2.03 -0.90 5.45
N VAL A 47 -3.03 -1.46 6.12
CA VAL A 47 -3.91 -2.48 5.53
C VAL A 47 -5.35 -2.22 5.92
N ASP A 48 -6.28 -2.66 5.06
CA ASP A 48 -7.72 -2.54 5.28
C ASP A 48 -8.39 -3.77 5.91
N GLY A 49 -7.65 -4.88 6.01
CA GLY A 49 -8.16 -6.17 6.50
C GLY A 49 -8.85 -7.03 5.44
N GLY A 50 -9.06 -6.52 4.23
CA GLY A 50 -9.48 -7.26 3.05
C GLY A 50 -8.32 -7.72 2.16
N GLY A 51 -7.10 -7.27 2.49
CA GLY A 51 -5.87 -7.59 1.76
C GLY A 51 -5.32 -6.42 0.96
N ASN A 52 -6.02 -5.28 0.90
CA ASN A 52 -5.45 -4.09 0.28
C ASN A 52 -4.51 -3.40 1.24
N ALA A 53 -3.44 -2.84 0.69
CA ALA A 53 -2.33 -2.27 1.42
C ALA A 53 -1.80 -1.01 0.76
N LEU A 54 -1.37 -0.08 1.61
CA LEU A 54 -0.30 0.85 1.22
C LEU A 54 1.02 0.16 1.53
N VAL A 55 1.91 0.10 0.56
CA VAL A 55 3.21 -0.55 0.70
C VAL A 55 4.34 0.45 0.49
N VAL A 56 5.44 0.26 1.20
CA VAL A 56 6.72 0.91 0.94
C VAL A 56 7.45 0.07 -0.10
N ASP A 57 7.66 0.63 -1.27
CA ASP A 57 8.35 -0.01 -2.39
C ASP A 57 9.86 0.21 -2.30
N THR A 58 10.61 -0.88 -2.09
CA THR A 58 12.07 -0.85 -2.01
C THR A 58 12.77 -1.26 -3.31
N VAL A 59 12.01 -1.61 -4.35
CA VAL A 59 12.49 -2.09 -5.65
C VAL A 59 11.79 -1.36 -6.82
N PRO A 60 11.73 -0.02 -6.81
CA PRO A 60 11.01 0.73 -7.84
C PRO A 60 11.65 0.53 -9.22
N GLU A 61 10.83 0.70 -10.26
CA GLU A 61 11.31 0.76 -11.64
C GLU A 61 12.22 2.00 -11.85
N PRO A 62 13.03 2.03 -12.93
CA PRO A 62 13.86 3.18 -13.26
C PRO A 62 13.06 4.49 -13.30
N GLY A 63 13.57 5.53 -12.62
CA GLY A 63 12.89 6.81 -12.45
C GLY A 63 12.07 6.94 -11.16
N GLY A 64 11.91 5.85 -10.41
CA GLY A 64 11.25 5.86 -9.10
C GLY A 64 12.17 6.19 -7.93
N ALA A 65 11.57 6.28 -6.74
CA ALA A 65 12.26 6.58 -5.50
C ALA A 65 12.20 5.37 -4.56
N VAL A 66 13.35 4.89 -4.09
CA VAL A 66 13.40 3.83 -3.07
C VAL A 66 12.68 4.34 -1.82
N GLY A 67 11.65 3.62 -1.40
CA GLY A 67 10.77 3.99 -0.31
C GLY A 67 9.49 4.72 -0.74
N GLN A 68 9.21 4.83 -2.04
CA GLN A 68 7.93 5.35 -2.54
C GLN A 68 6.75 4.53 -2.02
N ILE A 69 5.59 5.16 -1.92
CA ILE A 69 4.36 4.53 -1.43
C ILE A 69 3.52 4.11 -2.61
N VAL A 70 3.14 2.84 -2.64
CA VAL A 70 2.36 2.21 -3.71
C VAL A 70 1.09 1.62 -3.10
N VAL A 71 0.03 1.57 -3.90
CA VAL A 71 -1.21 0.85 -3.55
C VAL A 71 -1.11 -0.58 -4.12
N ALA A 72 -1.25 -1.57 -3.24
CA ALA A 72 -1.17 -2.99 -3.56
C ALA A 72 -2.36 -3.76 -2.98
N GLY A 73 -2.80 -4.85 -3.61
CA GLY A 73 -3.89 -5.67 -3.07
C GLY A 73 -4.75 -6.39 -4.11
N PRO A 74 -5.69 -7.23 -3.64
CA PRO A 74 -6.64 -7.96 -4.47
C PRO A 74 -7.65 -7.09 -5.20
N ASP A 75 -8.02 -5.92 -4.66
CA ASP A 75 -8.98 -5.00 -5.29
C ASP A 75 -8.30 -3.88 -6.09
N GLU A 76 -6.98 -3.96 -6.25
CA GLU A 76 -6.14 -2.90 -6.76
C GLU A 76 -5.44 -3.36 -8.04
N ASP A 77 -6.13 -3.59 -9.15
CA ASP A 77 -5.47 -4.13 -10.36
C ASP A 77 -4.49 -3.14 -11.02
N GLU A 78 -4.62 -1.83 -10.77
CA GLU A 78 -3.69 -0.81 -11.28
C GLU A 78 -2.69 -0.34 -10.21
N ARG A 79 -1.40 -0.65 -10.38
CA ARG A 79 -0.34 -0.14 -9.50
C ARG A 79 -0.06 1.32 -9.79
N ARG A 80 0.13 2.09 -8.72
CA ARG A 80 0.40 3.52 -8.79
C ARG A 80 1.15 4.02 -7.57
N VAL A 81 1.99 5.01 -7.80
CA VAL A 81 2.73 5.71 -6.76
C VAL A 81 1.85 6.81 -6.18
N VAL A 82 1.57 6.74 -4.88
CA VAL A 82 0.74 7.71 -4.16
C VAL A 82 1.57 8.69 -3.31
N GLY A 83 2.87 8.43 -3.16
CA GLY A 83 3.82 9.37 -2.58
C GLY A 83 5.26 8.95 -2.84
N THR A 84 6.18 9.91 -2.89
CA THR A 84 7.62 9.62 -3.07
C THR A 84 8.31 9.11 -1.80
N GLY A 85 7.55 8.97 -0.72
CA GLY A 85 7.95 8.42 0.56
C GLY A 85 6.87 8.67 1.61
N VAL A 86 7.00 8.05 2.79
CA VAL A 86 6.01 8.18 3.88
C VAL A 86 5.72 9.65 4.18
N GLY A 87 6.76 10.48 4.34
CA GLY A 87 6.57 11.90 4.65
C GLY A 87 5.86 12.71 3.55
N ASP A 88 6.06 12.36 2.27
CA ASP A 88 5.33 12.99 1.16
C ASP A 88 3.85 12.58 1.18
N TYR A 89 3.61 11.28 1.31
CA TYR A 89 2.25 10.73 1.40
C TYR A 89 1.44 11.35 2.54
N LEU A 90 2.02 11.48 3.75
CA LEU A 90 1.33 12.12 4.88
C LEU A 90 0.95 13.57 4.60
N ARG A 91 1.82 14.33 3.94
CA ARG A 91 1.51 15.72 3.58
C ARG A 91 0.35 15.80 2.59
N ARG A 92 0.34 14.92 1.59
CA ARG A 92 -0.77 14.81 0.61
C ARG A 92 -2.06 14.41 1.30
N LEU A 93 -2.02 13.41 2.17
CA LEU A 93 -3.16 12.93 2.95
C LEU A 93 -3.75 14.06 3.79
N ILE A 94 -2.92 14.81 4.54
CA ILE A 94 -3.38 15.96 5.33
C ILE A 94 -4.00 17.05 4.44
N ALA A 95 -3.36 17.37 3.31
CA ALA A 95 -3.87 18.37 2.38
C ALA A 95 -5.19 17.95 1.71
N ALA A 96 -5.39 16.65 1.52
CA ALA A 96 -6.60 16.04 0.98
C ALA A 96 -7.79 16.08 1.97
N GLY A 97 -7.55 16.37 3.26
CA GLY A 97 -8.60 16.37 4.28
C GLY A 97 -9.17 14.95 4.47
N PRO A 98 -8.41 14.03 5.07
CA PRO A 98 -8.81 12.64 5.14
C PRO A 98 -10.09 12.51 5.96
N GLU A 99 -10.99 11.63 5.54
CA GLU A 99 -12.15 11.28 6.33
C GLU A 99 -11.68 10.54 7.58
N VAL A 100 -11.75 11.21 8.73
CA VAL A 100 -11.55 10.58 10.02
C VAL A 100 -12.88 10.00 10.44
N ASP A 101 -12.96 8.68 10.56
CA ASP A 101 -14.12 8.02 11.16
C ASP A 101 -14.08 8.25 12.67
N ASP A 102 -14.70 9.35 13.11
CA ASP A 102 -14.83 9.74 14.52
C ASP A 102 -15.54 8.68 15.38
N ALA A 103 -16.18 7.66 14.76
CA ALA A 103 -16.81 6.56 15.48
C ALA A 103 -15.83 5.49 15.98
N VAL A 104 -14.57 5.50 15.54
CA VAL A 104 -13.54 4.58 16.05
C VAL A 104 -12.98 5.13 17.37
N VAL A 105 -13.65 4.80 18.48
CA VAL A 105 -13.31 5.26 19.82
C VAL A 105 -12.24 4.36 20.48
N ASP A 106 -12.30 3.03 20.27
CA ASP A 106 -11.31 2.08 20.76
C ASP A 106 -10.48 1.48 19.61
N PRO A 107 -9.14 1.53 19.67
CA PRO A 107 -8.26 0.77 18.79
C PRO A 107 -8.57 -0.73 18.63
N SER A 108 -9.21 -1.38 19.60
CA SER A 108 -9.64 -2.78 19.48
C SER A 108 -10.84 -2.98 18.57
N ASP A 109 -11.67 -1.95 18.35
CA ASP A 109 -12.89 -2.05 17.55
C ASP A 109 -12.58 -2.13 16.05
N ARG A 110 -11.39 -1.67 15.65
CA ARG A 110 -10.84 -1.87 14.30
C ARG A 110 -9.37 -2.26 14.36
N PRO A 111 -9.05 -3.56 14.25
CA PRO A 111 -7.66 -4.01 14.29
C PRO A 111 -6.84 -3.52 13.10
N TYR A 112 -7.49 -3.18 11.98
CA TYR A 112 -6.83 -2.72 10.77
C TYR A 112 -6.83 -1.20 10.66
N ARG A 113 -5.68 -0.65 10.27
CA ARG A 113 -5.46 0.79 10.11
C ARG A 113 -5.15 1.08 8.65
N PHE A 114 -6.21 1.38 7.91
CA PHE A 114 -6.13 1.91 6.56
C PHE A 114 -6.42 3.41 6.59
N TRP A 115 -5.48 4.18 6.09
CA TRP A 115 -5.46 5.62 6.22
C TRP A 115 -5.04 6.12 4.85
N ASP A 116 -6.07 6.35 4.05
CA ASP A 116 -5.95 6.79 2.68
C ASP A 116 -7.09 7.75 2.34
N ALA A 117 -6.89 8.53 1.30
CA ALA A 117 -7.96 9.30 0.68
C ALA A 117 -8.26 8.67 -0.68
N THR A 118 -9.52 8.29 -0.91
CA THR A 118 -9.97 7.55 -2.11
C THR A 118 -9.58 8.21 -3.43
N HIS A 119 -9.30 9.52 -3.46
CA HIS A 119 -8.86 10.27 -4.64
C HIS A 119 -7.33 10.36 -4.81
N LEU A 120 -6.55 9.88 -3.84
CA LEU A 120 -5.12 9.61 -3.98
C LEU A 120 -4.89 8.21 -4.56
N ARG A 121 -5.87 7.32 -4.37
CA ARG A 121 -6.10 6.09 -5.13
C ARG A 121 -6.75 6.36 -6.48
#